data_AF-B8HZA1-F1
#
_entry.id   AF-B8HZA1-F1
#
_cell.length_a   1.000
_cell.length_b   1.000
_cell.length_c   1.000
_cell.angle_alpha   90.00
_cell.angle_beta   90.00
_cell.angle_gamma   90.00
#
_symmetry.space_group_name_H-M   'P 1'
#
loop_
_entity.id
_entity.type
_entity.pdbx_description
1 polymer ?
#
loop_
_entity_poly.entity_id
_entity_poly.type
_entity_poly.pdbx_seq_one_letter_code
_entity_poly.pdbx_strand_id
1 'polypeptide(L)'
;MKICNNAALIEWVNQQPLASMVTCLGDGHDGVWNIISHIATAEQRLEILDWYHLVENLHKVGGSIKRLNQAEALLWQGQVDAAIALFSDCKRKQAKNFCEYLRHHHHRIINYEYFQAEGLYSIGSGAVESAIKQIGRRIQLSGAQWHRQNISQVLAHRCAYLNGLIGSPLPVN
;
A
#
# COMPACT_ATOMS: atom_id res chain seq x y z
N MET A 1 3.28 3.26 16.81
CA MET A 1 3.27 4.69 16.44
C MET A 1 1.87 5.05 15.96
N LYS A 2 0.98 5.54 16.84
CA LYS A 2 -0.33 6.07 16.43
C LYS A 2 -0.11 7.53 16.05
N ILE A 3 -0.15 7.84 14.76
CA ILE A 3 -0.23 9.23 14.30
C ILE A 3 -1.59 9.73 14.77
N CYS A 4 -1.56 10.59 15.77
CA CYS A 4 -2.76 11.20 16.36
C CYS A 4 -3.24 12.28 15.40
N ASN A 5 -4.03 11.89 14.39
CA ASN A 5 -5.25 12.55 13.92
C ASN A 5 -5.58 12.08 12.49
N ASN A 6 -5.98 10.81 12.33
CA ASN A 6 -6.47 10.31 11.04
C ASN A 6 -7.66 11.14 10.52
N ALA A 7 -8.46 11.72 11.42
CA ALA A 7 -9.61 12.54 11.04
C ALA A 7 -9.18 13.82 10.30
N ALA A 8 -8.18 14.56 10.81
CA ALA A 8 -7.68 15.74 10.11
C ALA A 8 -7.03 15.40 8.75
N LEU A 9 -6.34 14.26 8.65
CA LEU A 9 -5.81 13.79 7.36
C LEU A 9 -6.95 13.50 6.37
N ILE A 10 -7.96 12.74 6.80
CA ILE A 10 -9.13 12.38 5.99
C ILE A 10 -9.87 13.64 5.54
N GLU A 11 -10.12 14.57 6.46
CA GLU A 11 -10.78 15.84 6.18
C GLU A 11 -9.99 16.65 5.15
N TRP A 12 -8.68 16.81 5.37
CA TRP A 12 -7.82 17.56 4.45
C TRP A 12 -7.79 16.94 3.05
N VAL A 13 -7.69 15.61 2.93
CA VAL A 13 -7.67 14.90 1.63
C VAL A 13 -8.99 15.13 0.89
N ASN A 14 -10.13 15.04 1.57
CA ASN A 14 -11.44 15.21 0.94
C ASN A 14 -11.77 16.66 0.57
N GLN A 15 -11.05 17.64 1.13
CA GLN A 15 -11.14 19.05 0.72
C GLN A 15 -10.33 19.36 -0.55
N GLN A 16 -9.45 18.46 -0.98
CA GLN A 16 -8.69 18.66 -2.21
C GLN A 16 -9.58 18.47 -3.45
N PRO A 17 -9.25 19.11 -4.60
CA PRO A 17 -9.93 18.85 -5.86
C PRO A 17 -9.59 17.42 -6.35
N LEU A 18 -10.39 16.44 -5.94
CA LEU A 18 -10.24 15.05 -6.35
C LEU A 18 -10.71 14.86 -7.79
N ALA A 19 -10.04 13.95 -8.51
CA ALA A 19 -10.47 13.51 -9.83
C ALA A 19 -11.81 12.75 -9.76
N SER A 20 -12.43 12.53 -10.92
CA SER A 20 -13.66 11.73 -11.02
C SER A 20 -13.47 10.28 -10.53
N MET A 21 -12.26 9.74 -10.68
CA MET A 21 -11.84 8.46 -10.15
C MET A 21 -10.56 8.64 -9.32
N VAL A 22 -10.55 8.09 -8.12
CA VAL A 22 -9.44 8.12 -7.17
C VAL A 22 -8.97 6.69 -6.95
N THR A 23 -7.76 6.40 -7.43
CA THR A 23 -7.12 5.10 -7.21
C THR A 23 -6.38 5.10 -5.88
N CYS A 24 -6.76 4.19 -5.00
CA CYS A 24 -6.15 4.00 -3.69
C CYS A 24 -5.38 2.68 -3.66
N LEU A 25 -4.05 2.80 -3.70
CA LEU A 25 -3.13 1.66 -3.58
C LEU A 25 -2.78 1.45 -2.09
N GLY A 26 -2.95 0.23 -1.59
CA GLY A 26 -2.68 -0.11 -0.19
C GLY A 26 -2.05 -1.48 -0.02
N ASP A 27 -1.37 -1.69 1.12
CA ASP A 27 -0.85 -3.00 1.50
C ASP A 27 -1.96 -3.92 2.05
N GLY A 28 -1.58 -5.10 2.54
CA GLY A 28 -2.53 -6.05 3.12
C GLY A 28 -3.11 -5.67 4.49
N HIS A 29 -2.77 -4.52 5.07
CA HIS A 29 -3.08 -4.21 6.47
C HIS A 29 -4.38 -3.41 6.62
N ASP A 30 -5.33 -3.90 7.43
CA ASP A 30 -6.66 -3.29 7.63
C ASP A 30 -6.62 -1.81 8.03
N GLY A 31 -5.60 -1.41 8.78
CA GLY A 31 -5.41 0.00 9.16
C GLY A 31 -5.32 0.97 7.97
N VAL A 32 -4.77 0.53 6.84
CA VAL A 32 -4.68 1.34 5.61
C VAL A 32 -6.06 1.44 4.97
N TRP A 33 -6.76 0.32 4.84
CA TRP A 33 -8.11 0.25 4.26
C TRP A 33 -9.15 1.03 5.08
N ASN A 34 -9.02 1.03 6.41
CA ASN A 34 -9.86 1.83 7.30
C ASN A 34 -9.69 3.34 7.08
N ILE A 35 -8.54 3.81 6.59
CA ILE A 35 -8.36 5.23 6.23
C ILE A 35 -8.90 5.47 4.82
N ILE A 36 -8.53 4.60 3.88
CA ILE A 36 -8.95 4.67 2.47
C ILE A 36 -10.48 4.67 2.33
N SER A 37 -11.21 3.93 3.17
CA SER A 37 -12.68 3.87 3.14
C SER A 37 -13.35 5.22 3.39
N HIS A 38 -12.64 6.18 3.97
CA HIS A 38 -13.13 7.54 4.24
C HIS A 38 -12.65 8.57 3.20
N ILE A 39 -11.88 8.16 2.19
CA ILE A 39 -11.37 9.02 1.12
C ILE A 39 -12.25 8.85 -0.12
N ALA A 40 -12.74 9.95 -0.68
CA ALA A 40 -13.70 9.95 -1.79
C ALA A 40 -14.99 9.14 -1.51
N THR A 41 -15.96 9.23 -2.40
CA THR A 41 -17.14 8.35 -2.34
C THR A 41 -16.79 6.93 -2.79
N ALA A 42 -17.62 5.95 -2.44
CA ALA A 42 -17.36 4.55 -2.82
C ALA A 42 -17.39 4.36 -4.34
N GLU A 43 -18.20 5.14 -5.06
CA GLU A 43 -18.34 5.11 -6.51
C GLU A 43 -17.15 5.76 -7.23
N GLN A 44 -16.49 6.72 -6.57
CA GLN A 44 -15.31 7.38 -7.10
C GLN A 44 -14.01 6.67 -6.74
N ARG A 45 -14.04 5.65 -5.88
CA ARG A 45 -12.83 5.03 -5.32
C ARG A 45 -12.56 3.67 -5.94
N LEU A 46 -11.35 3.54 -6.49
CA LEU A 46 -10.81 2.25 -6.93
C LEU A 46 -9.74 1.79 -5.94
N GLU A 47 -10.04 0.75 -5.16
CA GLU A 47 -9.09 0.16 -4.21
C GLU A 47 -8.26 -0.92 -4.89
N ILE A 48 -6.93 -0.79 -4.88
CA ILE A 48 -6.00 -1.75 -5.48
C ILE A 48 -5.05 -2.26 -4.41
N LEU A 49 -4.98 -3.59 -4.25
CA LEU A 49 -3.99 -4.22 -3.40
C LEU A 49 -2.61 -4.14 -4.07
N ASP A 50 -1.60 -3.73 -3.31
CA ASP A 50 -0.21 -3.67 -3.77
C ASP A 50 0.29 -5.04 -4.23
N TRP A 51 0.72 -5.10 -5.50
CA TRP A 51 1.20 -6.32 -6.14
C TRP A 51 2.38 -6.96 -5.41
N TYR A 52 3.35 -6.17 -4.96
CA TYR A 52 4.56 -6.72 -4.33
C TYR A 52 4.25 -7.28 -2.95
N HIS A 53 3.34 -6.66 -2.19
CA HIS A 53 2.86 -7.21 -0.93
C HIS A 53 2.06 -8.50 -1.14
N LEU A 54 1.24 -8.56 -2.20
CA LEU A 54 0.52 -9.78 -2.57
C LEU A 54 1.49 -10.94 -2.88
N VAL A 55 2.50 -10.70 -3.71
CA VAL A 55 3.52 -11.70 -4.08
C VAL A 55 4.37 -12.10 -2.87
N GLU A 56 4.73 -11.17 -1.99
CA GLU A 56 5.45 -11.51 -0.75
C GLU A 56 4.61 -12.46 0.13
N ASN A 57 3.31 -12.23 0.25
CA ASN A 57 2.40 -13.14 0.96
C ASN A 57 2.28 -14.50 0.28
N LEU A 58 2.27 -14.55 -1.06
CA LEU A 58 2.31 -15.80 -1.81
C LEU A 58 3.58 -16.60 -1.49
N HIS A 59 4.75 -15.95 -1.49
CA HIS A 59 6.03 -16.63 -1.24
C HIS A 59 6.16 -17.15 0.20
N LYS A 60 5.48 -16.52 1.17
CA LYS A 60 5.38 -17.02 2.56
C LYS A 60 4.66 -18.37 2.67
N VAL A 61 3.85 -18.76 1.68
CA VAL A 61 3.22 -20.10 1.63
C VAL A 61 4.28 -21.20 1.51
N GLY A 62 5.31 -20.97 0.68
CA GLY A 62 6.37 -21.91 0.38
C GLY A 62 5.88 -23.19 -0.32
N GLY A 63 6.74 -24.21 -0.39
CA GLY A 63 6.43 -25.50 -1.01
C GLY A 63 6.81 -25.56 -2.50
N SER A 64 5.87 -25.96 -3.36
CA SER A 64 6.15 -26.19 -4.77
C SER A 64 6.30 -24.88 -5.54
N ILE A 65 7.51 -24.62 -6.07
CA ILE A 65 7.80 -23.45 -6.91
C ILE A 65 6.86 -23.41 -8.13
N LYS A 66 6.61 -24.56 -8.77
CA LYS A 66 5.68 -24.64 -9.91
C LYS A 66 4.28 -24.14 -9.56
N ARG A 67 3.76 -24.49 -8.37
CA ARG A 67 2.47 -24.01 -7.89
C ARG A 67 2.49 -22.51 -7.59
N LEU A 68 3.57 -22.03 -6.96
CA LEU A 68 3.71 -20.60 -6.66
C LEU A 68 3.72 -19.76 -7.95
N ASN A 69 4.52 -20.15 -8.94
CA ASN A 69 4.56 -19.45 -10.23
C ASN A 69 3.20 -19.48 -10.95
N GLN A 70 2.47 -20.60 -10.86
CA GLN A 70 1.12 -20.70 -11.44
C GLN A 70 0.13 -19.77 -10.70
N ALA A 71 0.19 -19.72 -9.38
CA ALA A 71 -0.63 -18.82 -8.58
C ALA A 71 -0.31 -17.35 -8.86
N GLU A 72 0.98 -17.00 -8.99
CA GLU A 72 1.43 -15.66 -9.35
C GLU A 72 0.87 -15.24 -10.71
N ALA A 73 0.97 -16.10 -11.74
CA ALA A 73 0.42 -15.82 -13.07
C ALA A 73 -1.11 -15.62 -13.06
N LEU A 74 -1.84 -16.43 -12.28
CA LEU A 74 -3.30 -16.28 -12.12
C LEU A 74 -3.64 -14.94 -11.43
N LEU A 75 -2.94 -14.61 -10.36
CA LEU A 75 -3.16 -13.36 -9.62
C LEU A 75 -2.78 -12.13 -10.45
N TRP A 76 -1.75 -12.23 -11.29
CA TRP A 76 -1.35 -11.18 -12.23
C TRP A 76 -2.49 -10.79 -13.19
N GLN A 77 -3.31 -11.77 -13.57
CA GLN A 77 -4.50 -11.59 -14.41
C GLN A 77 -5.79 -11.33 -13.61
N GLY A 78 -5.70 -11.19 -12.29
CA GLY A 78 -6.87 -10.99 -11.42
C GLY A 78 -7.71 -12.25 -11.16
N GLN A 79 -7.22 -13.44 -11.50
CA GLN A 79 -7.96 -14.71 -11.36
C GLN A 79 -7.85 -15.28 -9.93
N VAL A 80 -8.46 -14.59 -8.96
CA VAL A 80 -8.33 -14.90 -7.53
C VAL A 80 -8.86 -16.29 -7.17
N ASP A 81 -10.05 -16.66 -7.63
CA ASP A 81 -10.67 -17.96 -7.30
C ASP A 81 -9.84 -19.14 -7.82
N ALA A 82 -9.29 -19.01 -9.04
CA ALA A 82 -8.41 -20.01 -9.61
C ALA A 82 -7.11 -20.14 -8.79
N ALA A 83 -6.56 -19.02 -8.32
CA ALA A 83 -5.38 -19.03 -7.45
C ALA A 83 -5.68 -19.71 -6.10
N ILE A 84 -6.85 -19.44 -5.49
CA ILE A 84 -7.30 -20.11 -4.25
C ILE A 84 -7.41 -21.63 -4.46
N ALA A 85 -7.96 -22.06 -5.59
CA ALA A 85 -8.14 -23.48 -5.90
C ALA A 85 -6.81 -24.26 -5.93
N LEU A 86 -5.70 -23.64 -6.31
CA LEU A 86 -4.38 -24.29 -6.28
C LEU A 86 -3.91 -24.71 -4.88
N PHE A 87 -4.49 -24.09 -3.84
CA PHE A 87 -4.13 -24.32 -2.44
C PHE A 87 -5.22 -25.08 -1.66
N SER A 88 -6.34 -25.48 -2.27
CA SER A 88 -7.46 -26.14 -1.58
C SER A 88 -7.03 -27.38 -0.80
N ASP A 89 -6.13 -28.18 -1.38
CA ASP A 89 -5.67 -29.44 -0.82
C ASP A 89 -4.51 -29.27 0.19
N CYS A 90 -4.02 -28.04 0.35
CA CYS A 90 -2.91 -27.74 1.23
C CYS A 90 -3.36 -27.67 2.69
N LYS A 91 -2.91 -28.61 3.51
CA LYS A 91 -3.23 -28.63 4.96
C LYS A 91 -2.43 -27.63 5.79
N ARG A 92 -1.36 -27.04 5.24
CA ARG A 92 -0.46 -26.13 5.96
C ARG A 92 -1.18 -24.83 6.32
N LYS A 93 -0.93 -24.33 7.54
CA LYS A 93 -1.53 -23.09 8.05
C LYS A 93 -1.26 -21.90 7.11
N GLN A 94 -0.04 -21.81 6.56
CA GLN A 94 0.35 -20.71 5.66
C GLN A 94 -0.52 -20.67 4.40
N ALA A 95 -0.84 -21.83 3.81
CA ALA A 95 -1.70 -21.90 2.63
C ALA A 95 -3.15 -21.48 2.95
N LYS A 96 -3.67 -21.91 4.11
CA LYS A 96 -5.00 -21.50 4.60
C LYS A 96 -5.07 -19.99 4.82
N ASN A 97 -4.10 -19.44 5.55
CA ASN A 97 -4.00 -17.99 5.80
C ASN A 97 -3.92 -17.20 4.49
N PHE A 98 -3.16 -17.70 3.51
CA PHE A 98 -3.07 -17.04 2.20
C PHE A 98 -4.40 -17.09 1.44
N CYS A 99 -5.14 -18.20 1.48
CA CYS A 99 -6.48 -18.25 0.89
C CYS A 99 -7.46 -17.30 1.58
N GLU A 100 -7.41 -17.17 2.90
CA GLU A 100 -8.21 -16.19 3.64
C GLU A 100 -7.83 -14.75 3.28
N TYR A 101 -6.52 -14.47 3.16
CA TYR A 101 -6.01 -13.19 2.70
C TYR A 101 -6.52 -12.84 1.29
N LEU A 102 -6.47 -13.79 0.34
CA LEU A 102 -7.01 -13.60 -1.01
C LEU A 102 -8.53 -13.32 -0.99
N ARG A 103 -9.30 -14.03 -0.16
CA ARG A 103 -10.74 -13.78 -0.03
C ARG A 103 -11.03 -12.40 0.55
N HIS A 104 -10.28 -11.99 1.57
CA HIS A 104 -10.43 -10.68 2.22
C HIS A 104 -10.16 -9.53 1.25
N HIS A 105 -9.14 -9.67 0.40
CA HIS A 105 -8.76 -8.66 -0.58
C HIS A 105 -9.28 -8.93 -2.01
N HIS A 106 -10.22 -9.86 -2.19
CA HIS A 106 -10.66 -10.32 -3.51
C HIS A 106 -11.06 -9.16 -4.44
N HIS A 107 -11.85 -8.21 -3.92
CA HIS A 107 -12.34 -7.05 -4.69
C HIS A 107 -11.25 -6.01 -5.01
N ARG A 108 -10.07 -6.11 -4.37
CA ARG A 108 -8.92 -5.20 -4.55
C ARG A 108 -7.86 -5.77 -5.50
N ILE A 109 -7.98 -7.05 -5.84
CA ILE A 109 -7.09 -7.75 -6.76
C ILE A 109 -7.67 -7.59 -8.16
N ILE A 110 -7.00 -6.77 -8.95
CA ILE A 110 -7.41 -6.41 -10.32
C ILE A 110 -6.61 -7.23 -11.35
N ASN A 111 -6.89 -7.02 -12.63
CA ASN A 111 -6.01 -7.48 -13.70
C ASN A 111 -4.78 -6.57 -13.80
N TYR A 112 -3.72 -6.90 -13.06
CA TYR A 112 -2.48 -6.12 -13.02
C TYR A 112 -1.78 -6.08 -14.38
N GLU A 113 -1.87 -7.15 -15.18
CA GLU A 113 -1.33 -7.21 -16.55
C GLU A 113 -1.89 -6.08 -17.42
N TYR A 114 -3.22 -5.98 -17.45
CA TYR A 114 -3.93 -4.94 -18.21
C TYR A 114 -3.56 -3.54 -17.71
N PHE A 115 -3.59 -3.33 -16.39
CA PHE A 115 -3.31 -2.02 -15.79
C PHE A 115 -1.87 -1.56 -16.01
N GLN A 116 -0.91 -2.49 -15.98
CA GLN A 116 0.49 -2.18 -16.27
C GLN A 116 0.72 -1.91 -17.75
N ALA A 117 0.12 -2.70 -18.65
CA ALA A 117 0.26 -2.54 -20.10
C ALA A 117 -0.28 -1.19 -20.59
N GLU A 118 -1.42 -0.75 -20.05
CA GLU A 118 -2.03 0.54 -20.38
C GLU A 118 -1.36 1.74 -19.69
N GLY A 119 -0.39 1.49 -18.78
CA GLY A 119 0.32 2.55 -18.05
C GLY A 119 -0.58 3.43 -17.17
N LEU A 120 -1.78 2.95 -16.84
CA LEU A 120 -2.83 3.77 -16.22
C LEU A 120 -2.51 4.10 -14.76
N TYR A 121 -1.85 3.18 -14.03
CA TYR A 121 -1.63 3.31 -12.59
C TYR A 121 -0.35 2.61 -12.11
N SER A 122 0.20 3.07 -10.97
CA SER A 122 1.21 2.31 -10.25
C SER A 122 0.56 1.10 -9.56
N ILE A 123 1.01 -0.10 -9.91
CA ILE A 123 0.54 -1.37 -9.32
C ILE A 123 1.24 -1.72 -7.99
N GLY A 124 2.26 -0.94 -7.62
CA GLY A 124 3.07 -1.16 -6.43
C GLY A 124 3.49 0.16 -5.76
N SER A 125 3.65 0.11 -4.45
CA SER A 125 3.96 1.27 -3.60
C SER A 125 5.46 1.51 -3.44
N GLY A 126 6.31 0.81 -4.20
CA GLY A 126 7.78 0.83 -4.05
C GLY A 126 8.40 2.24 -4.06
N ALA A 127 7.86 3.18 -4.85
CA ALA A 127 8.31 4.58 -4.82
C ALA A 127 8.01 5.26 -3.46
N VAL A 128 6.81 5.03 -2.92
CA VAL A 128 6.38 5.53 -1.60
C VAL A 128 7.21 4.87 -0.49
N GLU A 129 7.39 3.55 -0.53
CA GLU A 129 8.23 2.84 0.44
C GLU A 129 9.68 3.33 0.41
N SER A 130 10.23 3.56 -0.77
CA SER A 130 11.57 4.12 -0.93
C SER A 130 11.67 5.52 -0.33
N ALA A 131 10.69 6.39 -0.58
CA ALA A 131 10.64 7.73 0.02
C ALA A 131 10.57 7.66 1.56
N ILE A 132 9.72 6.77 2.10
CA ILE A 132 9.62 6.52 3.55
C ILE A 132 10.97 6.05 4.10
N LYS A 133 11.68 5.14 3.41
CA LYS A 133 13.02 4.69 3.79
C LYS A 133 14.01 5.87 3.82
N GLN A 134 13.97 6.78 2.85
CA GLN A 134 14.84 7.97 2.81
C GLN A 134 14.56 8.95 3.96
N ILE A 135 13.30 9.09 4.37
CA ILE A 135 12.92 9.82 5.59
C ILE A 135 13.49 9.10 6.83
N GLY A 136 13.29 7.79 6.92
CA GLY A 136 13.74 6.94 8.01
C GLY A 136 15.25 6.97 8.25
N ARG A 137 16.07 7.11 7.19
CA ARG A 137 17.55 7.20 7.30
C ARG A 137 18.05 8.27 8.27
N ARG A 138 17.29 9.33 8.52
CA ARG A 138 17.66 10.38 9.48
C ARG A 138 17.01 10.18 10.85
N ILE A 139 15.80 9.63 10.88
CA ILE A 139 14.98 9.56 12.10
C ILE A 139 15.30 8.32 12.93
N GLN A 140 15.72 7.23 12.26
CA GLN A 140 15.97 5.92 12.87
C GLN A 140 17.48 5.61 13.00
N LEU A 141 18.32 6.64 13.18
CA LEU A 141 19.75 6.45 13.43
C LEU A 141 19.98 5.78 14.78
N SER A 142 21.02 4.95 14.88
CA SER A 142 21.43 4.34 16.15
C SER A 142 21.70 5.42 17.20
N GLY A 143 21.05 5.29 18.37
CA GLY A 143 21.15 6.26 19.46
C GLY A 143 20.23 7.48 19.33
N ALA A 144 19.45 7.61 18.25
CA ALA A 144 18.49 8.69 18.13
C ALA A 144 17.34 8.53 19.14
N GLN A 145 17.13 9.56 19.96
CA GLN A 145 15.99 9.67 20.87
C GLN A 145 15.27 10.99 20.59
N TRP A 146 13.96 10.91 20.42
CA TRP A 146 13.13 12.06 20.09
C TRP A 146 12.05 12.24 21.15
N HIS A 147 11.90 13.46 21.66
CA HIS A 147 10.68 13.82 22.37
C HIS A 147 9.51 13.81 21.38
N ARG A 148 8.39 13.20 21.77
CA ARG A 148 7.20 13.02 20.91
C ARG A 148 6.75 14.32 20.24
N GLN A 149 6.80 15.44 20.96
CA GLN A 149 6.44 16.77 20.48
C GLN A 149 7.31 17.29 19.33
N ASN A 150 8.55 16.81 19.19
CA ASN A 150 9.50 17.28 18.19
C ASN A 150 9.48 16.43 16.91
N ILE A 151 8.86 15.23 16.95
CA ILE A 151 8.88 14.28 15.83
C ILE A 151 8.27 14.89 14.56
N SER A 152 7.14 15.60 14.68
CA SER A 152 6.47 16.21 13.53
C SER A 152 7.33 17.28 12.85
N GLN A 153 8.07 18.09 13.63
CA GLN A 153 8.97 19.10 13.08
C GLN A 153 10.16 18.46 12.36
N VAL A 154 10.77 17.43 12.97
CA VAL A 154 11.90 16.70 12.36
C VAL A 154 11.47 16.02 11.04
N LEU A 155 10.28 15.42 11.02
CA LEU A 155 9.68 14.87 9.80
C LEU A 155 9.48 15.96 8.75
N ALA A 156 8.87 17.10 9.12
CA ALA A 156 8.63 18.21 8.20
C ALA A 156 9.93 18.75 7.59
N HIS A 157 10.97 18.98 8.40
CA HIS A 157 12.29 19.40 7.91
C HIS A 157 12.92 18.37 6.98
N ARG A 158 12.80 17.07 7.29
CA ARG A 158 13.34 16.01 6.43
C ARG A 158 12.59 15.94 5.10
N CYS A 159 11.27 16.07 5.10
CA CYS A 159 10.47 16.14 3.87
C CYS A 159 10.84 17.37 3.04
N ALA A 160 10.97 18.55 3.67
CA ALA A 160 11.40 19.77 3.00
C ALA A 160 12.80 19.61 2.36
N TYR A 161 13.75 19.00 3.08
CA TYR A 161 15.08 18.70 2.54
C TYR A 161 15.02 17.79 1.31
N LEU A 162 14.31 16.66 1.40
CA LEU A 162 14.22 15.69 0.30
C LEU A 162 13.49 16.25 -0.93
N ASN A 163 12.57 17.19 -0.71
CA ASN A 163 11.85 17.88 -1.78
C ASN A 163 12.57 19.15 -2.29
N GLY A 164 13.77 19.48 -1.80
CA GLY A 164 14.51 20.67 -2.21
C GLY A 164 13.92 22.01 -1.73
N LEU A 165 13.02 21.98 -0.75
CA LEU A 165 12.27 23.14 -0.27
C LEU A 165 12.96 23.88 0.89
N ILE A 166 14.16 23.44 1.31
CA ILE A 166 14.92 24.18 2.33
C ILE A 166 15.43 25.49 1.74
N GLY A 167 14.98 26.60 2.33
CA GLY A 167 15.34 27.96 1.89
C GLY A 167 14.50 28.48 0.72
N SER A 168 13.53 27.70 0.23
CA SER A 168 12.52 28.21 -0.70
C SER A 168 11.43 28.93 0.09
N PRO A 169 10.94 30.10 -0.34
CA PRO A 169 9.77 30.72 0.28
C PRO A 169 8.59 29.75 0.19
N LEU A 170 7.84 29.61 1.29
CA LEU A 170 6.60 28.82 1.27
C LEU A 170 5.69 29.37 0.17
N PRO A 171 5.03 28.51 -0.64
CA PRO A 171 4.01 28.99 -1.55
C PRO A 171 2.97 29.75 -0.72
N VAL A 172 2.80 31.03 -1.04
CA VAL A 172 1.77 31.88 -0.47
C VAL A 172 0.46 31.39 -1.09
N ASN A 173 -0.46 30.89 -0.26
CA ASN A 173 -1.81 30.53 -0.69
C ASN A 173 -2.54 31.74 -1.28
#